data_AF-A0A2E7JI29-F1
#
_entry.id   AF-A0A2E7JI29-F1
#
_cell.length_a   1.000
_cell.length_b   1.000
_cell.length_c   1.000
_cell.angle_alpha   90.00
_cell.angle_beta   90.00
_cell.angle_gamma   90.00
#
_symmetry.space_group_name_H-M   'P 1'
#
loop_
_entity.id
_entity.type
_entity.pdbx_description
1 polymer ?
#
loop_
_entity_poly.entity_id
_entity_poly.type
_entity_poly.pdbx_seq_one_letter_code
_entity_poly.pdbx_strand_id
1 'polypeptide(L)'
;MSLRPAILAIVSVALFTWHCSAPPAPPAPNQVPTAEAGEDQQVALEQEVTLDGTLSADPDGGSLSFAWRNAVENPVPIVFPETQPSFSFVPTVAGTYLFILTVSDGALISDPDTVRVAVASIDNQPPTADAGPDIIVGANAPVPLSALGSGDPDGNALTYRWSVVTAPAEVQLADSTALQTTFIPTASGEYRFRLEVSDGELIASDEVAVLVRTSGNQVPTADAGPDQQVAVGDLVTLDGTLSADPDAAEGDMLLYTWTVGSAPGGTIELSDPAAAQPTFIAPEAGDYIFGLEVSDGDLTSLLDVVTIRVLDRIFNEQSGMIEIPAGSFIMGSDQGAPDEAPPHAVELDLYWIDKFETTAAQYQACVAAGVCSAAGLSAGCNAERDDRQDHPINCLTFDQATTYCLWQGKRLPTEAEWERAARGDDGRTYPWGEDFPSTQLLNYNDNVGTTTPVDTYPLGASFYGLYGMGGNVQEWTGDFYAADYYAQSPAQNPQGPDSGTLRVGRGASWKLGVPLDVLTTTVRTAFVPGTSDNSVGLRCASTRPPSP
;
A
#
# COMPACT_ATOMS: atom_id res chain seq x y z
N MET A 1 36.27 111.20 86.82
CA MET A 1 36.45 109.77 86.49
C MET A 1 36.67 109.66 84.98
N SER A 2 37.76 108.99 84.59
CA SER A 2 38.06 108.45 83.25
C SER A 2 38.06 109.43 82.07
N LEU A 3 39.19 109.56 81.37
CA LEU A 3 39.25 109.96 79.96
C LEU A 3 40.58 109.48 79.35
N ARG A 4 40.49 108.81 78.20
CA ARG A 4 41.59 108.42 77.31
C ARG A 4 42.44 109.64 76.91
N PRO A 5 43.72 109.48 76.50
CA PRO A 5 44.05 109.32 75.07
C PRO A 5 45.20 108.30 74.85
N ALA A 6 45.37 107.57 73.74
CA ALA A 6 45.45 107.87 72.31
C ALA A 6 46.87 108.22 71.79
N ILE A 7 47.40 107.30 70.98
CA ILE A 7 48.10 107.50 69.67
C ILE A 7 49.61 107.89 69.67
N LEU A 8 50.28 107.41 68.60
CA LEU A 8 51.64 107.67 68.06
C LEU A 8 52.78 106.89 68.75
N ALA A 9 53.83 106.36 68.12
CA ALA A 9 54.19 105.98 66.75
C ALA A 9 55.68 105.55 66.74
N ILE A 10 56.03 104.55 65.92
CA ILE A 10 57.31 104.37 65.18
C ILE A 10 58.60 104.21 65.98
N VAL A 11 59.30 103.07 65.80
CA VAL A 11 60.65 103.02 65.19
C VAL A 11 60.85 101.69 64.45
N SER A 12 61.28 101.80 63.19
CA SER A 12 61.68 100.74 62.25
C SER A 12 63.00 100.05 62.62
N VAL A 13 63.15 98.76 62.31
CA VAL A 13 64.40 98.19 61.79
C VAL A 13 64.07 97.13 60.73
N ALA A 14 64.71 97.28 59.57
CA ALA A 14 64.60 96.42 58.41
C ALA A 14 65.32 95.09 58.59
N LEU A 15 64.75 94.02 58.02
CA LEU A 15 65.50 92.83 57.61
C LEU A 15 65.20 92.59 56.13
N PHE A 16 66.13 93.08 55.32
CA PHE A 16 66.28 92.79 53.91
C PHE A 16 66.65 91.32 53.75
N THR A 17 65.70 90.46 53.40
CA THR A 17 66.01 89.16 52.80
C THR A 17 66.08 89.35 51.29
N TRP A 18 67.29 89.43 50.75
CA TRP A 18 67.55 89.28 49.32
C TRP A 18 67.09 87.88 48.88
N HIS A 19 65.91 87.78 48.28
CA HIS A 19 65.62 86.63 47.44
C HIS A 19 66.19 86.93 46.07
N CYS A 20 67.28 86.24 45.73
CA CYS A 20 67.61 86.00 44.34
C CYS A 20 66.38 85.33 43.71
N SER A 21 65.56 86.09 42.99
CA SER A 21 64.67 85.49 42.01
C SER A 21 65.59 84.83 40.99
N ALA A 22 65.71 83.50 41.05
CA ALA A 22 66.17 82.74 39.90
C ALA A 22 65.32 83.24 38.72
N PRO A 23 65.93 83.53 37.54
CA PRO A 23 65.12 83.82 36.36
C PRO A 23 64.10 82.68 36.24
N PRO A 24 62.83 82.97 35.91
CA PRO A 24 61.83 81.93 35.75
C PRO A 24 62.45 80.83 34.89
N ALA A 25 62.39 79.59 35.37
CA ALA A 25 62.86 78.45 34.60
C ALA A 25 62.25 78.61 33.19
N PRO A 26 63.05 78.47 32.12
CA PRO A 26 62.49 78.54 30.78
C PRO A 26 61.28 77.61 30.73
N PRO A 27 60.16 78.03 30.10
CA PRO A 27 58.98 77.19 30.01
C PRO A 27 59.41 75.80 29.54
N ALA A 28 58.83 74.77 30.15
CA ALA A 28 59.12 73.40 29.78
C ALA A 28 59.01 73.28 28.24
N PRO A 29 59.94 72.57 27.57
CA PRO A 29 59.84 72.39 26.14
C PRO A 29 58.47 71.81 25.79
N ASN A 30 57.79 72.44 24.83
CA ASN A 30 56.50 71.98 24.32
C ASN A 30 56.61 70.52 23.88
N GLN A 31 55.67 69.69 24.30
CA GLN A 31 55.63 68.27 24.01
C GLN A 31 54.75 67.99 22.79
N VAL A 32 55.08 66.94 22.06
CA VAL A 32 54.28 66.56 20.87
C VAL A 32 52.93 66.01 21.36
N PRO A 33 51.80 66.45 20.80
CA PRO A 33 50.49 65.91 21.15
C PRO A 33 50.35 64.46 20.62
N THR A 34 49.41 63.71 21.19
CA THR A 34 49.08 62.35 20.77
C THR A 34 47.72 62.32 20.08
N ALA A 35 47.67 61.82 18.84
CA ALA A 35 46.42 61.55 18.15
C ALA A 35 45.84 60.20 18.60
N GLU A 36 44.53 60.15 18.77
CA GLU A 36 43.75 58.95 19.03
C GLU A 36 42.55 58.99 18.09
N ALA A 37 42.56 58.19 17.02
CA ALA A 37 41.56 58.16 15.95
C ALA A 37 40.33 57.32 16.32
N GLY A 38 40.40 56.61 17.45
CA GLY A 38 39.37 55.68 17.91
C GLY A 38 39.60 54.24 17.44
N GLU A 39 38.87 53.32 18.07
CA GLU A 39 38.97 51.88 17.79
C GLU A 39 38.48 51.52 16.38
N ASP A 40 39.07 50.45 15.82
CA ASP A 40 38.61 49.84 14.56
C ASP A 40 37.14 49.39 14.66
N GLN A 41 36.37 49.61 13.59
CA GLN A 41 34.92 49.36 13.54
C GLN A 41 34.57 48.29 12.52
N GLN A 42 33.53 47.51 12.82
CA GLN A 42 32.85 46.62 11.87
C GLN A 42 31.38 47.02 11.77
N VAL A 43 30.91 47.31 10.56
CA VAL A 43 29.56 47.84 10.31
C VAL A 43 28.93 47.23 9.07
N ALA A 44 27.61 47.28 8.99
CA ALA A 44 26.86 46.91 7.79
C ALA A 44 26.95 48.00 6.71
N LEU A 45 26.68 47.63 5.46
CA LEU A 45 26.43 48.61 4.39
C LEU A 45 25.27 49.55 4.78
N GLU A 46 25.33 50.81 4.36
CA GLU A 46 24.32 51.85 4.65
C GLU A 46 24.11 52.22 6.13
N GLN A 47 24.89 51.63 7.04
CA GLN A 47 24.89 52.01 8.46
C GLN A 47 25.76 53.26 8.69
N GLU A 48 25.25 54.24 9.42
CA GLU A 48 26.04 55.42 9.80
C GLU A 48 27.22 55.04 10.71
N VAL A 49 28.41 55.44 10.30
CA VAL A 49 29.69 55.26 11.01
C VAL A 49 30.11 56.58 11.59
N THR A 50 30.57 56.59 12.83
CA THR A 50 31.10 57.80 13.49
C THR A 50 32.56 57.60 13.87
N LEU A 51 33.42 58.52 13.46
CA LEU A 51 34.83 58.59 13.86
C LEU A 51 35.02 59.73 14.84
N ASP A 52 35.68 59.45 15.96
CA ASP A 52 35.81 60.37 17.09
C ASP A 52 37.26 60.47 17.55
N GLY A 53 37.89 61.61 17.26
CA GLY A 53 39.26 61.92 17.63
C GLY A 53 39.40 62.61 18.99
N THR A 54 38.30 62.85 19.72
CA THR A 54 38.27 63.73 20.91
C THR A 54 39.11 63.22 22.08
N LEU A 55 39.53 61.95 22.06
CA LEU A 55 40.46 61.38 23.05
C LEU A 55 41.93 61.78 22.81
N SER A 56 42.23 62.44 21.69
CA SER A 56 43.55 63.02 21.43
C SER A 56 43.92 64.03 22.51
N ALA A 57 45.19 64.02 22.93
CA ALA A 57 45.64 64.78 24.09
C ALA A 57 46.98 65.47 23.86
N ASP A 58 47.09 66.70 24.39
CA ASP A 58 48.35 67.41 24.55
C ASP A 58 48.87 67.21 25.98
N PRO A 59 50.08 66.67 26.19
CA PRO A 59 50.68 66.53 27.51
C PRO A 59 50.79 67.86 28.30
N ASP A 60 50.88 68.99 27.60
CA ASP A 60 50.93 70.33 28.18
C ASP A 60 49.54 70.93 28.43
N GLY A 61 48.47 70.22 28.05
CA GLY A 61 47.07 70.65 28.21
C GLY A 61 46.63 71.75 27.25
N GLY A 62 47.37 71.95 26.15
CA GLY A 62 47.04 72.87 25.08
C GLY A 62 45.78 72.48 24.30
N SER A 63 45.22 73.46 23.58
CA SER A 63 44.10 73.22 22.67
C SER A 63 44.59 72.58 21.36
N LEU A 64 43.91 71.54 20.90
CA LEU A 64 44.27 70.83 19.67
C LEU A 64 43.46 71.29 18.46
N SER A 65 44.12 71.28 17.31
CA SER A 65 43.53 71.29 15.97
C SER A 65 43.64 69.91 15.36
N PHE A 66 42.63 69.50 14.57
CA PHE A 66 42.49 68.15 14.02
C PHE A 66 42.70 68.18 12.50
N ALA A 67 43.29 67.12 11.96
CA ALA A 67 43.47 66.94 10.53
C ALA A 67 43.30 65.45 10.16
N TRP A 68 42.13 65.14 9.58
CA TRP A 68 41.77 63.84 9.03
C TRP A 68 42.08 63.73 7.55
N ARG A 69 42.52 62.56 7.11
CA ARG A 69 42.59 62.19 5.69
C ARG A 69 42.19 60.73 5.48
N ASN A 70 41.69 60.39 4.31
CA ASN A 70 41.42 59.01 3.91
C ASN A 70 42.61 58.41 3.15
N ALA A 71 42.72 57.09 3.19
CA ALA A 71 43.65 56.38 2.33
C ALA A 71 43.17 56.39 0.86
N VAL A 72 44.12 56.34 -0.08
CA VAL A 72 43.86 56.28 -1.53
C VAL A 72 43.14 54.97 -1.92
N GLU A 73 43.26 53.94 -1.09
CA GLU A 73 42.74 52.58 -1.32
C GLU A 73 41.29 52.38 -0.84
N ASN A 74 40.62 53.44 -0.34
CA ASN A 74 39.22 53.33 0.06
C ASN A 74 38.33 52.98 -1.15
N PRO A 75 37.32 52.10 -1.00
CA PRO A 75 36.50 51.61 -2.11
C PRO A 75 35.82 52.70 -2.94
N VAL A 76 35.44 53.81 -2.31
CA VAL A 76 34.83 54.99 -2.94
C VAL A 76 35.36 56.26 -2.25
N PRO A 77 35.59 57.37 -2.98
CA PRO A 77 35.90 58.66 -2.36
C PRO A 77 34.78 59.14 -1.43
N ILE A 78 35.14 59.52 -0.20
CA ILE A 78 34.21 60.08 0.79
C ILE A 78 34.55 61.55 1.00
N VAL A 79 33.54 62.41 1.02
CA VAL A 79 33.68 63.81 1.44
C VAL A 79 33.32 63.90 2.93
N PHE A 80 34.25 64.36 3.75
CA PHE A 80 34.08 64.48 5.21
C PHE A 80 34.78 65.76 5.72
N PRO A 81 34.41 66.28 6.90
CA PRO A 81 35.02 67.49 7.44
C PRO A 81 36.41 67.18 8.03
N GLU A 82 37.46 67.47 7.28
CA GLU A 82 38.85 67.12 7.63
C GLU A 82 39.36 67.74 8.94
N THR A 83 38.73 68.81 9.45
CA THR A 83 39.24 69.59 10.59
C THR A 83 38.41 69.48 11.87
N GLN A 84 37.32 68.71 11.84
CA GLN A 84 36.46 68.54 13.03
C GLN A 84 37.01 67.44 13.94
N PRO A 85 36.79 67.53 15.26
CA PRO A 85 37.25 66.52 16.20
C PRO A 85 36.51 65.19 16.03
N SER A 86 35.29 65.19 15.47
CA SER A 86 34.54 63.99 15.12
C SER A 86 33.66 64.23 13.90
N PHE A 87 33.32 63.17 13.17
CA PHE A 87 32.38 63.21 12.04
C PHE A 87 31.76 61.84 11.77
N SER A 88 30.68 61.83 10.98
CA SER A 88 29.99 60.60 10.57
C SER A 88 29.85 60.52 9.05
N PHE A 89 29.78 59.29 8.53
CA PHE A 89 29.52 59.00 7.12
C PHE A 89 28.72 57.70 6.97
N VAL A 90 28.10 57.50 5.80
CA VAL A 90 27.36 56.28 5.47
C VAL A 90 28.05 55.58 4.29
N PRO A 91 28.60 54.36 4.45
CA PRO A 91 29.25 53.64 3.37
C PRO A 91 28.24 53.03 2.40
N THR A 92 28.46 53.23 1.10
CA THR A 92 27.59 52.69 0.03
C THR A 92 28.22 51.55 -0.75
N VAL A 93 29.47 51.18 -0.46
CA VAL A 93 30.16 50.05 -1.08
C VAL A 93 30.86 49.22 0.00
N ALA A 94 30.71 47.90 -0.06
CA ALA A 94 31.39 47.00 0.87
C ALA A 94 32.91 47.03 0.67
N GLY A 95 33.67 46.88 1.76
CA GLY A 95 35.12 46.96 1.73
C GLY A 95 35.69 47.58 3.01
N THR A 96 37.01 47.76 3.04
CA THR A 96 37.70 48.38 4.18
C THR A 96 37.99 49.84 3.89
N TYR A 97 37.48 50.73 4.75
CA TYR A 97 37.80 52.16 4.72
C TYR A 97 38.85 52.47 5.79
N LEU A 98 39.90 53.19 5.41
CA LEU A 98 40.97 53.59 6.31
C LEU A 98 41.02 55.12 6.42
N PHE A 99 40.98 55.63 7.65
CA PHE A 99 41.12 57.05 7.98
C PHE A 99 42.33 57.27 8.89
N ILE A 100 42.99 58.41 8.71
CA ILE A 100 44.23 58.77 9.38
C ILE A 100 44.04 60.12 10.04
N LEU A 101 44.25 60.21 11.35
CA LEU A 101 44.19 61.43 12.15
C LEU A 101 45.60 61.93 12.51
N THR A 102 45.79 63.24 12.43
CA THR A 102 46.89 63.95 13.10
C THR A 102 46.32 65.13 13.88
N VAL A 103 46.94 65.48 15.02
CA VAL A 103 46.55 66.64 15.83
C VAL A 103 47.72 67.60 16.04
N SER A 104 47.43 68.89 16.24
CA SER A 104 48.45 69.91 16.49
C SER A 104 48.02 70.92 17.55
N ASP A 105 48.94 71.28 18.43
CA ASP A 105 48.82 72.34 19.44
C ASP A 105 49.18 73.75 18.90
N GLY A 106 49.47 73.86 17.61
CA GLY A 106 49.92 75.08 16.94
C GLY A 106 51.44 75.26 16.86
N ALA A 107 52.24 74.41 17.52
CA ALA A 107 53.70 74.40 17.46
C ALA A 107 54.24 73.06 16.95
N LEU A 108 53.66 71.93 17.38
CA LEU A 108 54.04 70.57 17.04
C LEU A 108 52.84 69.81 16.47
N ILE A 109 53.11 68.73 15.72
CA ILE A 109 52.11 67.85 15.10
C ILE A 109 52.39 66.44 15.60
N SER A 110 51.33 65.71 15.96
CA SER A 110 51.42 64.33 16.41
C SER A 110 51.92 63.39 15.32
N ASP A 111 52.40 62.21 15.75
CA ASP A 111 52.42 61.06 14.84
C ASP A 111 50.97 60.73 14.41
N PRO A 112 50.77 60.17 13.21
CA PRO A 112 49.44 59.81 12.73
C PRO A 112 48.90 58.59 13.47
N ASP A 113 47.61 58.61 13.75
CA ASP A 113 46.86 57.44 14.21
C ASP A 113 45.81 57.02 13.18
N THR A 114 45.43 55.74 13.14
CA THR A 114 44.57 55.18 12.09
C THR A 114 43.40 54.41 12.65
N VAL A 115 42.24 54.60 12.04
CA VAL A 115 41.04 53.81 12.29
C VAL A 115 40.61 53.08 11.01
N ARG A 116 40.37 51.77 11.12
CA ARG A 116 39.85 50.92 10.06
C ARG A 116 38.37 50.66 10.27
N VAL A 117 37.59 50.84 9.21
CA VAL A 117 36.16 50.51 9.18
C VAL A 117 35.96 49.38 8.16
N ALA A 118 35.71 48.17 8.65
CA ALA A 118 35.37 47.04 7.79
C ALA A 118 33.86 47.03 7.54
N VAL A 119 33.46 47.28 6.29
CA VAL A 119 32.05 47.30 5.86
C VAL A 119 31.76 45.99 5.14
N ALA A 120 30.90 45.17 5.72
CA ALA A 120 30.47 43.91 5.14
C ALA A 120 29.12 44.08 4.41
N SER A 121 28.98 43.43 3.24
CA SER A 121 27.65 43.16 2.66
C SER A 121 27.05 42.01 3.46
N ILE A 122 26.12 42.30 4.36
CA ILE A 122 25.54 41.30 5.26
C ILE A 122 24.20 40.73 4.75
N ASP A 123 23.72 41.20 3.59
CA ASP A 123 22.36 40.91 3.12
C ASP A 123 22.29 40.27 1.71
N ASN A 124 23.36 39.63 1.17
CA ASN A 124 23.16 38.81 -0.04
C ASN A 124 22.39 37.53 0.33
N GLN A 125 21.13 37.44 -0.08
CA GLN A 125 20.24 36.32 0.10
C GLN A 125 20.38 35.36 -1.08
N PRO A 126 20.29 34.04 -0.86
CA PRO A 126 20.40 33.10 -1.97
C PRO A 126 19.28 33.31 -2.98
N PRO A 127 19.54 33.05 -4.28
CA PRO A 127 18.48 33.06 -5.26
C PRO A 127 17.44 31.96 -4.98
N THR A 128 16.27 32.08 -5.56
CA THR A 128 15.26 31.02 -5.62
C THR A 128 15.29 30.37 -6.99
N ALA A 129 15.46 29.05 -7.02
CA ALA A 129 15.29 28.24 -8.24
C ALA A 129 13.84 27.74 -8.33
N ASP A 130 13.26 27.85 -9.51
CA ASP A 130 11.94 27.31 -9.87
C ASP A 130 12.05 26.70 -11.27
N ALA A 131 12.00 25.37 -11.35
CA ALA A 131 12.09 24.59 -12.58
C ALA A 131 10.76 24.46 -13.32
N GLY A 132 9.67 25.03 -12.77
CA GLY A 132 8.30 24.90 -13.24
C GLY A 132 7.59 23.66 -12.70
N PRO A 133 6.27 23.53 -12.96
CA PRO A 133 5.49 22.37 -12.53
C PRO A 133 5.86 21.11 -13.34
N ASP A 134 5.58 19.94 -12.76
CA ASP A 134 5.68 18.66 -13.47
C ASP A 134 4.83 18.64 -14.76
N ILE A 135 5.37 18.01 -15.80
CA ILE A 135 4.84 18.08 -17.17
C ILE A 135 4.36 16.68 -17.59
N ILE A 136 3.18 16.60 -18.20
CA ILE A 136 2.68 15.37 -18.84
C ILE A 136 2.50 15.64 -20.34
N VAL A 137 3.16 14.86 -21.18
CA VAL A 137 3.23 15.08 -22.64
C VAL A 137 3.21 13.78 -23.43
N GLY A 138 2.92 13.86 -24.73
CA GLY A 138 3.09 12.76 -25.68
C GLY A 138 4.55 12.55 -26.12
N ALA A 139 4.96 11.32 -26.41
CA ALA A 139 6.26 11.03 -27.01
C ALA A 139 6.48 11.75 -28.35
N ASN A 140 7.75 12.09 -28.66
CA ASN A 140 8.19 12.74 -29.91
C ASN A 140 7.71 14.20 -30.13
N ALA A 141 7.20 14.88 -29.10
CA ALA A 141 6.92 16.31 -29.15
C ALA A 141 7.98 17.13 -28.35
N PRO A 142 8.39 18.32 -28.81
CA PRO A 142 9.26 19.18 -28.02
C PRO A 142 8.62 19.57 -26.69
N VAL A 143 9.33 19.33 -25.59
CA VAL A 143 8.91 19.66 -24.23
C VAL A 143 9.65 20.90 -23.75
N PRO A 144 8.95 21.98 -23.34
CA PRO A 144 9.59 23.16 -22.79
C PRO A 144 9.97 22.98 -21.31
N LEU A 145 11.16 23.42 -20.96
CA LEU A 145 11.63 23.60 -19.58
C LEU A 145 11.88 25.09 -19.34
N SER A 146 11.51 25.63 -18.18
CA SER A 146 11.47 27.08 -17.97
C SER A 146 11.87 27.48 -16.56
N ALA A 147 12.89 28.32 -16.44
CA ALA A 147 13.35 28.92 -15.19
C ALA A 147 12.73 30.31 -14.92
N LEU A 148 11.65 30.67 -15.63
CA LEU A 148 10.99 31.99 -15.51
C LEU A 148 10.46 32.32 -14.10
N GLY A 149 10.22 31.32 -13.25
CA GLY A 149 9.82 31.52 -11.86
C GLY A 149 10.99 31.79 -10.91
N SER A 150 12.23 31.63 -11.38
CA SER A 150 13.42 31.84 -10.56
C SER A 150 13.66 33.34 -10.35
N GLY A 151 14.19 33.70 -9.18
CA GLY A 151 14.37 35.11 -8.81
C GLY A 151 15.42 35.28 -7.73
N ASP A 152 15.81 36.52 -7.50
CA ASP A 152 16.82 36.89 -6.52
C ASP A 152 16.24 37.97 -5.59
N PRO A 153 16.27 37.80 -4.26
CA PRO A 153 15.72 38.79 -3.33
C PRO A 153 16.40 40.16 -3.43
N ASP A 154 17.66 40.20 -3.86
CA ASP A 154 18.49 41.40 -3.91
C ASP A 154 18.57 41.99 -5.33
N GLY A 155 17.96 41.31 -6.31
CA GLY A 155 17.87 41.74 -7.70
C GLY A 155 19.15 41.51 -8.50
N ASN A 156 20.03 40.63 -8.03
CA ASN A 156 21.25 40.25 -8.73
C ASN A 156 20.96 39.55 -10.06
N ALA A 157 21.89 39.67 -11.01
CA ALA A 157 21.77 39.02 -12.31
C ALA A 157 21.99 37.51 -12.16
N LEU A 158 21.04 36.71 -12.66
CA LEU A 158 21.05 35.27 -12.52
C LEU A 158 21.67 34.55 -13.72
N THR A 159 22.31 33.41 -13.45
CA THR A 159 22.79 32.43 -14.43
C THR A 159 22.14 31.07 -14.18
N TYR A 160 21.95 30.28 -15.24
CA TYR A 160 21.17 29.04 -15.21
C TYR A 160 21.97 27.85 -15.72
N ARG A 161 21.70 26.67 -15.17
CA ARG A 161 22.22 25.40 -15.68
C ARG A 161 21.22 24.26 -15.50
N TRP A 162 20.81 23.68 -16.62
CA TRP A 162 19.96 22.51 -16.69
C TRP A 162 20.80 21.23 -16.81
N SER A 163 20.43 20.20 -16.07
CA SER A 163 21.06 18.87 -16.14
C SER A 163 20.02 17.76 -16.03
N VAL A 164 20.32 16.61 -16.63
CA VAL A 164 19.47 15.42 -16.58
C VAL A 164 19.84 14.63 -15.32
N VAL A 165 18.85 14.33 -14.50
CA VAL A 165 19.01 13.52 -13.27
C VAL A 165 18.77 12.04 -13.60
N THR A 166 17.61 11.73 -14.17
CA THR A 166 17.23 10.39 -14.66
C THR A 166 16.45 10.51 -15.96
N ALA A 167 16.63 9.57 -16.87
CA ALA A 167 15.87 9.50 -18.12
C ALA A 167 15.78 8.05 -18.62
N PRO A 168 14.67 7.64 -19.27
CA PRO A 168 14.53 6.32 -19.89
C PRO A 168 15.38 6.16 -21.17
N ALA A 169 15.81 7.26 -21.77
CA ALA A 169 16.61 7.31 -23.00
C ALA A 169 17.61 8.48 -22.97
N GLU A 170 18.53 8.53 -23.94
CA GLU A 170 19.47 9.64 -24.08
C GLU A 170 18.73 10.97 -24.35
N VAL A 171 19.11 12.02 -23.63
CA VAL A 171 18.49 13.35 -23.72
C VAL A 171 19.48 14.37 -24.25
N GLN A 172 19.04 15.16 -25.23
CA GLN A 172 19.77 16.30 -25.78
C GLN A 172 18.95 17.58 -25.52
N LEU A 173 19.43 18.44 -24.63
CA LEU A 173 18.85 19.76 -24.37
C LEU A 173 19.25 20.74 -25.49
N ALA A 174 18.32 21.59 -25.92
CA ALA A 174 18.59 22.60 -26.95
C ALA A 174 19.67 23.61 -26.53
N ASP A 175 19.61 24.09 -25.28
CA ASP A 175 20.63 24.90 -24.62
C ASP A 175 20.52 24.70 -23.10
N SER A 176 21.54 24.12 -22.47
CA SER A 176 21.52 23.83 -21.03
C SER A 176 21.72 25.08 -20.15
N THR A 177 22.02 26.25 -20.72
CA THR A 177 22.31 27.48 -19.97
C THR A 177 21.26 28.58 -20.17
N ALA A 178 20.26 28.33 -21.01
CA ALA A 178 19.20 29.27 -21.30
C ALA A 178 18.14 29.31 -20.19
N LEU A 179 17.55 30.50 -20.00
CA LEU A 179 16.40 30.73 -19.12
C LEU A 179 15.19 29.85 -19.47
N GLN A 180 15.03 29.52 -20.76
CA GLN A 180 14.07 28.55 -21.25
C GLN A 180 14.77 27.63 -22.26
N THR A 181 14.53 26.33 -22.17
CA THR A 181 15.13 25.33 -23.05
C THR A 181 14.10 24.28 -23.45
N THR A 182 14.47 23.38 -24.35
CA THR A 182 13.60 22.29 -24.78
C THR A 182 14.39 21.00 -24.96
N PHE A 183 13.68 19.87 -24.93
CA PHE A 183 14.17 18.58 -25.39
C PHE A 183 13.05 17.82 -26.11
N ILE A 184 13.40 16.76 -26.84
CA ILE A 184 12.43 15.88 -27.49
C ILE A 184 12.63 14.47 -26.90
N PRO A 185 11.62 13.91 -26.18
CA PRO A 185 11.72 12.57 -25.64
C PRO A 185 11.56 11.54 -26.75
N THR A 186 12.44 10.54 -26.75
CA THR A 186 12.48 9.44 -27.73
C THR A 186 11.92 8.12 -27.18
N ALA A 187 11.65 8.05 -25.89
CA ALA A 187 10.99 6.94 -25.19
C ALA A 187 9.89 7.45 -24.23
N SER A 188 8.89 6.63 -23.93
CA SER A 188 7.93 6.89 -22.85
C SER A 188 8.59 6.67 -21.47
N GLY A 189 7.91 7.14 -20.42
CA GLY A 189 8.39 7.08 -19.03
C GLY A 189 8.73 8.45 -18.43
N GLU A 190 9.26 8.44 -17.21
CA GLU A 190 9.58 9.65 -16.44
C GLU A 190 11.01 10.14 -16.71
N TYR A 191 11.12 11.40 -17.12
CA TYR A 191 12.38 12.14 -17.23
C TYR A 191 12.46 13.16 -16.08
N ARG A 192 13.61 13.25 -15.42
CA ARG A 192 13.83 14.20 -14.32
C ARG A 192 14.97 15.14 -14.65
N PHE A 193 14.72 16.44 -14.53
CA PHE A 193 15.68 17.50 -14.80
C PHE A 193 15.94 18.31 -13.54
N ARG A 194 17.19 18.77 -13.38
CA ARG A 194 17.59 19.71 -12.33
C ARG A 194 18.00 21.04 -12.94
N LEU A 195 17.43 22.11 -12.40
CA LEU A 195 17.82 23.49 -12.63
C LEU A 195 18.74 23.96 -11.48
N GLU A 196 19.91 24.49 -11.80
CA GLU A 196 20.76 25.25 -10.88
C GLU A 196 20.74 26.74 -11.26
N VAL A 197 20.55 27.63 -10.28
CA VAL A 197 20.46 29.08 -10.44
C VAL A 197 21.50 29.75 -9.55
N SER A 198 22.30 30.67 -10.10
CA SER A 198 23.34 31.40 -9.36
C SER A 198 23.29 32.91 -9.59
N ASP A 199 23.47 33.68 -8.53
CA ASP A 199 23.63 35.14 -8.48
C ASP A 199 25.11 35.59 -8.63
N GLY A 200 26.04 34.63 -8.77
CA GLY A 200 27.49 34.86 -8.82
C GLY A 200 28.24 34.55 -7.52
N GLU A 201 27.55 34.36 -6.39
CA GLU A 201 28.13 34.04 -5.09
C GLU A 201 27.49 32.78 -4.46
N LEU A 202 26.16 32.68 -4.53
CA LEU A 202 25.31 31.62 -4.00
C LEU A 202 24.61 30.87 -5.15
N ILE A 203 24.14 29.66 -4.83
CA ILE A 203 23.46 28.77 -5.78
C ILE A 203 22.22 28.18 -5.09
N ALA A 204 21.11 28.12 -5.83
CA ALA A 204 19.93 27.35 -5.49
C ALA A 204 19.62 26.34 -6.60
N SER A 205 18.88 25.28 -6.26
CA SER A 205 18.49 24.26 -7.24
C SER A 205 17.06 23.81 -7.05
N ASP A 206 16.41 23.42 -8.15
CA ASP A 206 15.07 22.84 -8.18
C ASP A 206 14.99 21.73 -9.24
N GLU A 207 14.00 20.84 -9.14
CA GLU A 207 13.79 19.73 -10.07
C GLU A 207 12.38 19.70 -10.66
N VAL A 208 12.26 19.23 -11.90
CA VAL A 208 10.98 19.01 -12.59
C VAL A 208 10.92 17.60 -13.17
N ALA A 209 9.80 16.92 -12.98
CA ALA A 209 9.50 15.64 -13.59
C ALA A 209 8.66 15.83 -14.88
N VAL A 210 9.04 15.11 -15.94
CA VAL A 210 8.32 15.06 -17.21
C VAL A 210 7.90 13.62 -17.46
N LEU A 211 6.60 13.36 -17.34
CA LEU A 211 6.00 12.07 -17.68
C LEU A 211 5.59 12.06 -19.16
N VAL A 212 6.30 11.24 -19.95
CA VAL A 212 6.05 11.09 -21.37
C VAL A 212 5.20 9.85 -21.60
N ARG A 213 4.00 10.04 -22.16
CA ARG A 213 3.04 8.97 -22.49
C ARG A 213 2.98 8.76 -23.99
N THR A 214 2.65 7.56 -24.44
CA THR A 214 2.47 7.28 -25.86
C THR A 214 1.04 7.66 -26.30
N SER A 215 0.88 8.51 -27.32
CA SER A 215 -0.46 8.88 -27.81
C SER A 215 -1.09 7.74 -28.61
N GLY A 216 -2.15 7.13 -28.10
CA GLY A 216 -2.86 6.00 -28.75
C GLY A 216 -2.84 4.69 -27.96
N ASN A 217 -2.06 4.64 -26.86
CA ASN A 217 -1.99 3.50 -25.96
C ASN A 217 -3.33 3.24 -25.26
N GLN A 218 -3.75 1.98 -25.22
CA GLN A 218 -4.96 1.47 -24.59
C GLN A 218 -4.62 0.92 -23.21
N VAL A 219 -5.63 0.89 -22.34
CA VAL A 219 -5.45 0.34 -20.99
C VAL A 219 -5.34 -1.19 -21.10
N PRO A 220 -4.34 -1.82 -20.47
CA PRO A 220 -4.24 -3.27 -20.45
C PRO A 220 -5.41 -3.89 -19.65
N THR A 221 -5.69 -5.17 -19.89
CA THR A 221 -6.73 -5.94 -19.20
C THR A 221 -6.08 -6.99 -18.30
N ALA A 222 -6.35 -6.92 -17.00
CA ALA A 222 -5.96 -7.97 -16.06
C ALA A 222 -6.91 -9.17 -16.18
N ASP A 223 -6.34 -10.36 -16.06
CA ASP A 223 -7.03 -11.64 -15.85
C ASP A 223 -6.30 -12.36 -14.71
N ALA A 224 -6.93 -12.46 -13.55
CA ALA A 224 -6.39 -13.07 -12.34
C ALA A 224 -6.51 -14.61 -12.33
N GLY A 225 -7.07 -15.19 -13.39
CA GLY A 225 -7.38 -16.61 -13.50
C GLY A 225 -8.68 -17.00 -12.78
N PRO A 226 -9.12 -18.27 -12.94
CA PRO A 226 -10.33 -18.76 -12.28
C PRO A 226 -10.13 -18.94 -10.77
N ASP A 227 -11.23 -18.85 -10.03
CA ASP A 227 -11.27 -19.24 -8.61
C ASP A 227 -10.74 -20.67 -8.40
N GLN A 228 -10.03 -20.87 -7.29
CA GLN A 228 -9.41 -22.15 -6.98
C GLN A 228 -9.91 -22.71 -5.66
N GLN A 229 -9.82 -24.03 -5.51
CA GLN A 229 -10.09 -24.73 -4.25
C GLN A 229 -8.91 -25.64 -3.93
N VAL A 230 -8.34 -25.46 -2.75
CA VAL A 230 -7.10 -26.14 -2.30
C VAL A 230 -7.23 -26.52 -0.83
N ALA A 231 -6.28 -27.28 -0.29
CA ALA A 231 -6.24 -27.54 1.15
C ALA A 231 -5.22 -26.67 1.89
N VAL A 232 -5.44 -26.57 3.20
CA VAL A 232 -4.47 -26.00 4.13
C VAL A 232 -3.12 -26.71 3.96
N GLY A 233 -2.08 -25.91 3.75
CA GLY A 233 -0.71 -26.35 3.54
C GLY A 233 -0.32 -26.59 2.09
N ASP A 234 -1.26 -26.52 1.14
CA ASP A 234 -0.92 -26.63 -0.29
C ASP A 234 -0.17 -25.39 -0.79
N LEU A 235 0.74 -25.62 -1.74
CA LEU A 235 1.36 -24.55 -2.52
C LEU A 235 0.38 -24.12 -3.61
N VAL A 236 -0.17 -22.92 -3.47
CA VAL A 236 -1.09 -22.31 -4.44
C VAL A 236 -0.29 -21.48 -5.43
N THR A 237 -0.68 -21.50 -6.71
CA THR A 237 -0.14 -20.63 -7.76
C THR A 237 -1.28 -19.75 -8.27
N LEU A 238 -1.12 -18.43 -8.18
CA LEU A 238 -2.00 -17.49 -8.88
C LEU A 238 -1.49 -17.36 -10.32
N ASP A 239 -2.36 -17.19 -11.31
CA ASP A 239 -1.95 -17.18 -12.72
C ASP A 239 -2.54 -15.98 -13.46
N GLY A 240 -1.70 -14.96 -13.65
CA GLY A 240 -2.03 -13.75 -14.38
C GLY A 240 -1.69 -13.81 -15.86
N THR A 241 -1.22 -14.96 -16.39
CA THR A 241 -0.60 -15.04 -17.73
C THR A 241 -1.58 -14.80 -18.88
N LEU A 242 -2.89 -14.82 -18.62
CA LEU A 242 -3.93 -14.47 -19.58
C LEU A 242 -4.19 -12.95 -19.66
N SER A 243 -3.59 -12.16 -18.78
CA SER A 243 -3.62 -10.70 -18.87
C SER A 243 -3.03 -10.23 -20.19
N ALA A 244 -3.64 -9.21 -20.80
CA ALA A 244 -3.30 -8.79 -22.15
C ALA A 244 -3.40 -7.28 -22.31
N ASP A 245 -2.49 -6.74 -23.12
CA ASP A 245 -2.57 -5.37 -23.61
C ASP A 245 -2.94 -5.40 -25.11
N PRO A 246 -4.01 -4.70 -25.53
CA PRO A 246 -4.38 -4.57 -26.94
C PRO A 246 -3.28 -4.06 -27.86
N ASP A 247 -2.31 -3.31 -27.33
CA ASP A 247 -1.24 -2.67 -28.09
C ASP A 247 0.11 -3.40 -27.98
N ALA A 248 0.22 -4.41 -27.12
CA ALA A 248 1.45 -5.18 -26.93
C ALA A 248 1.83 -5.98 -28.20
N ALA A 249 3.05 -5.73 -28.69
CA ALA A 249 3.71 -6.57 -29.67
C ALA A 249 4.22 -7.87 -29.02
N GLU A 250 4.50 -8.88 -29.85
CA GLU A 250 4.99 -10.19 -29.40
C GLU A 250 6.34 -10.03 -28.66
N GLY A 251 6.32 -10.14 -27.33
CA GLY A 251 7.48 -9.96 -26.46
C GLY A 251 7.46 -8.71 -25.56
N ASP A 252 6.44 -7.85 -25.66
CA ASP A 252 6.24 -6.76 -24.72
C ASP A 252 5.89 -7.30 -23.33
N MET A 253 6.51 -6.71 -22.30
CA MET A 253 6.39 -7.18 -20.92
C MET A 253 5.34 -6.36 -20.16
N LEU A 254 4.32 -7.04 -19.65
CA LEU A 254 3.43 -6.47 -18.64
C LEU A 254 4.08 -6.53 -17.26
N LEU A 255 3.88 -5.46 -16.49
CA LEU A 255 4.20 -5.36 -15.08
C LEU A 255 2.97 -5.85 -14.29
N TYR A 256 3.16 -6.86 -13.44
CA TYR A 256 2.10 -7.43 -12.61
C TYR A 256 2.14 -6.82 -11.22
N THR A 257 0.97 -6.56 -10.64
CA THR A 257 0.84 -6.14 -9.24
C THR A 257 -0.26 -6.96 -8.58
N TRP A 258 0.15 -7.97 -7.82
CA TRP A 258 -0.75 -8.75 -6.98
C TRP A 258 -0.91 -8.11 -5.61
N THR A 259 -2.16 -7.96 -5.18
CA THR A 259 -2.53 -7.44 -3.86
C THR A 259 -3.35 -8.46 -3.10
N VAL A 260 -3.11 -8.55 -1.79
CA VAL A 260 -3.92 -9.37 -0.89
C VAL A 260 -5.14 -8.55 -0.48
N GLY A 261 -6.32 -8.95 -0.94
CA GLY A 261 -7.59 -8.32 -0.56
C GLY A 261 -8.05 -8.78 0.83
N SER A 262 -8.17 -10.09 1.03
CA SER A 262 -8.48 -10.68 2.34
C SER A 262 -7.84 -12.05 2.49
N ALA A 263 -7.42 -12.39 3.70
CA ALA A 263 -6.91 -13.71 4.05
C ALA A 263 -7.36 -14.09 5.46
N PRO A 264 -7.75 -15.35 5.70
CA PRO A 264 -7.83 -15.92 7.05
C PRO A 264 -6.53 -15.68 7.82
N GLY A 265 -6.63 -15.22 9.08
CA GLY A 265 -5.47 -14.87 9.91
C GLY A 265 -4.79 -13.52 9.59
N GLY A 266 -5.22 -12.84 8.51
CA GLY A 266 -4.88 -11.45 8.20
C GLY A 266 -3.68 -11.23 7.28
N THR A 267 -2.55 -11.92 7.47
CA THR A 267 -1.34 -11.70 6.66
C THR A 267 -0.92 -12.95 5.90
N ILE A 268 -0.83 -12.82 4.57
CA ILE A 268 -0.21 -13.80 3.68
C ILE A 268 0.87 -13.12 2.85
N GLU A 269 1.99 -13.80 2.62
CA GLU A 269 3.07 -13.32 1.75
C GLU A 269 3.10 -14.15 0.46
N LEU A 270 3.09 -13.46 -0.68
CA LEU A 270 3.32 -14.07 -1.99
C LEU A 270 4.83 -14.22 -2.23
N SER A 271 5.23 -15.26 -2.97
CA SER A 271 6.63 -15.52 -3.30
C SER A 271 7.29 -14.36 -4.05
N ASP A 272 6.54 -13.74 -4.96
CA ASP A 272 6.90 -12.51 -5.66
C ASP A 272 5.63 -11.82 -6.21
N PRO A 273 5.06 -10.81 -5.53
CA PRO A 273 3.83 -10.16 -5.97
C PRO A 273 3.95 -9.41 -7.32
N ALA A 274 5.16 -9.29 -7.89
CA ALA A 274 5.38 -8.71 -9.22
C ALA A 274 5.53 -9.76 -10.33
N ALA A 275 5.52 -11.06 -10.00
CA ALA A 275 5.57 -12.14 -10.99
C ALA A 275 4.20 -12.36 -11.64
N ALA A 276 4.19 -12.86 -12.88
CA ALA A 276 2.97 -13.30 -13.55
C ALA A 276 2.29 -14.47 -12.84
N GLN A 277 3.09 -15.32 -12.17
CA GLN A 277 2.62 -16.50 -11.44
C GLN A 277 3.25 -16.57 -10.03
N PRO A 278 2.82 -15.71 -9.09
CA PRO A 278 3.27 -15.83 -7.71
C PRO A 278 2.70 -17.08 -7.05
N THR A 279 3.36 -17.53 -6.00
CA THR A 279 2.91 -18.67 -5.18
C THR A 279 2.78 -18.29 -3.72
N PHE A 280 1.94 -19.01 -2.97
CA PHE A 280 1.90 -18.93 -1.51
C PHE A 280 1.49 -20.27 -0.91
N ILE A 281 1.76 -20.47 0.38
CA ILE A 281 1.26 -21.63 1.14
C ILE A 281 0.10 -21.15 1.98
N ALA A 282 -1.08 -21.75 1.83
CA ALA A 282 -2.25 -21.38 2.61
C ALA A 282 -2.17 -21.93 4.06
N PRO A 283 -2.01 -21.10 5.10
CA PRO A 283 -1.79 -21.58 6.46
C PRO A 283 -3.06 -22.02 7.19
N GLU A 284 -4.22 -21.49 6.79
CA GLU A 284 -5.49 -21.65 7.49
C GLU A 284 -6.63 -21.82 6.49
N ALA A 285 -7.72 -22.45 6.91
CA ALA A 285 -8.90 -22.57 6.07
C ALA A 285 -9.66 -21.25 5.95
N GLY A 286 -10.36 -21.09 4.83
CA GLY A 286 -11.20 -19.95 4.50
C GLY A 286 -10.90 -19.42 3.10
N ASP A 287 -11.61 -18.35 2.74
CA ASP A 287 -11.49 -17.74 1.42
C ASP A 287 -10.38 -16.66 1.44
N TYR A 288 -9.36 -16.86 0.61
CA TYR A 288 -8.32 -15.88 0.34
C TYR A 288 -8.68 -15.14 -0.94
N ILE A 289 -8.75 -13.82 -0.90
CA ILE A 289 -9.12 -12.97 -2.04
C ILE A 289 -7.87 -12.20 -2.47
N PHE A 290 -7.49 -12.35 -3.74
CA PHE A 290 -6.37 -11.64 -4.34
C PHE A 290 -6.87 -10.75 -5.47
N GLY A 291 -6.29 -9.56 -5.58
CA GLY A 291 -6.53 -8.64 -6.67
C GLY A 291 -5.30 -8.53 -7.57
N LEU A 292 -5.52 -8.53 -8.89
CA LEU A 292 -4.49 -8.32 -9.91
C LEU A 292 -4.75 -7.01 -10.67
N GLU A 293 -3.73 -6.16 -10.74
CA GLU A 293 -3.63 -5.09 -11.72
C GLU A 293 -2.39 -5.34 -12.60
N VAL A 294 -2.49 -5.02 -13.88
CA VAL A 294 -1.36 -5.08 -14.83
C VAL A 294 -1.11 -3.72 -15.44
N SER A 295 0.15 -3.42 -15.74
CA SER A 295 0.57 -2.16 -16.37
C SER A 295 1.54 -2.40 -17.51
N ASP A 296 1.43 -1.59 -18.54
CA ASP A 296 2.37 -1.51 -19.68
C ASP A 296 3.50 -0.47 -19.44
N GLY A 297 3.55 0.13 -18.25
CA GLY A 297 4.47 1.21 -17.89
C GLY A 297 3.93 2.63 -18.11
N ASP A 298 2.83 2.79 -18.85
CA ASP A 298 2.15 4.06 -19.14
C ASP A 298 0.75 4.12 -18.48
N LEU A 299 -0.02 3.03 -18.59
CA LEU A 299 -1.39 2.85 -18.11
C LEU A 299 -1.49 1.59 -17.24
N THR A 300 -2.48 1.56 -16.35
CA THR A 300 -2.76 0.44 -15.44
C THR A 300 -4.19 -0.03 -15.64
N SER A 301 -4.38 -1.35 -15.65
CA SER A 301 -5.68 -2.00 -15.80
C SER A 301 -6.64 -1.66 -14.66
N LEU A 302 -7.90 -2.05 -14.81
CA LEU A 302 -8.78 -2.23 -13.66
C LEU A 302 -8.34 -3.47 -12.86
N LEU A 303 -8.71 -3.49 -11.58
CA LEU A 303 -8.51 -4.63 -10.68
C LEU A 303 -9.38 -5.81 -11.13
N ASP A 304 -8.75 -6.96 -11.34
CA ASP A 304 -9.43 -8.25 -11.44
C ASP A 304 -9.20 -9.08 -10.16
N VAL A 305 -10.15 -9.94 -9.79
CA VAL A 305 -10.16 -10.61 -8.48
C VAL A 305 -10.29 -12.12 -8.63
N VAL A 306 -9.46 -12.87 -7.90
CA VAL A 306 -9.54 -14.32 -7.77
C VAL A 306 -9.73 -14.73 -6.31
N THR A 307 -10.60 -15.71 -6.07
CA THR A 307 -10.85 -16.30 -4.75
C THR A 307 -10.23 -17.70 -4.67
N ILE A 308 -9.41 -17.91 -3.66
CA ILE A 308 -8.84 -19.21 -3.31
C ILE A 308 -9.56 -19.72 -2.06
N ARG A 309 -10.44 -20.71 -2.25
CA ARG A 309 -11.12 -21.39 -1.16
C ARG A 309 -10.23 -22.47 -0.57
N VAL A 310 -9.69 -22.21 0.61
CA VAL A 310 -8.81 -23.14 1.31
C VAL A 310 -9.64 -23.96 2.29
N LEU A 311 -9.63 -25.27 2.11
CA LEU A 311 -10.32 -26.21 3.00
C LEU A 311 -9.37 -26.73 4.08
N ASP A 312 -9.86 -26.85 5.31
CA ASP A 312 -9.07 -27.29 6.47
C ASP A 312 -8.45 -28.68 6.28
N ARG A 313 -9.02 -29.52 5.40
CA ARG A 313 -8.55 -30.86 5.03
C ARG A 313 -9.04 -31.26 3.63
N ILE A 314 -8.17 -31.81 2.78
CA ILE A 314 -8.64 -32.81 1.80
C ILE A 314 -8.92 -34.07 2.62
N PHE A 315 -10.19 -34.40 2.83
CA PHE A 315 -10.55 -35.70 3.34
C PHE A 315 -10.00 -36.74 2.37
N ASN A 316 -9.26 -37.72 2.90
CA ASN A 316 -8.49 -38.69 2.12
C ASN A 316 -9.36 -39.31 1.01
N GLU A 317 -9.19 -38.81 -0.21
CA GLU A 317 -9.90 -39.31 -1.38
C GLU A 317 -9.16 -40.55 -1.88
N GLN A 318 -9.83 -41.69 -1.84
CA GLN A 318 -9.30 -42.96 -2.30
C GLN A 318 -10.24 -43.54 -3.35
N SER A 319 -9.75 -43.67 -4.58
CA SER A 319 -10.53 -44.24 -5.69
C SER A 319 -11.93 -43.63 -5.86
N GLY A 320 -12.04 -42.29 -5.75
CA GLY A 320 -13.30 -41.55 -5.92
C GLY A 320 -14.26 -41.57 -4.71
N MET A 321 -13.82 -42.08 -3.55
CA MET A 321 -14.57 -42.00 -2.30
C MET A 321 -13.84 -41.15 -1.27
N ILE A 322 -14.62 -40.43 -0.47
CA ILE A 322 -14.17 -39.61 0.64
C ILE A 322 -14.24 -40.41 1.94
N GLU A 323 -13.13 -40.44 2.69
CA GLU A 323 -13.07 -40.99 4.04
C GLU A 323 -13.77 -40.06 5.06
N ILE A 324 -14.78 -40.58 5.75
CA ILE A 324 -15.50 -39.86 6.81
C ILE A 324 -15.07 -40.43 8.17
N PRO A 325 -14.36 -39.64 9.00
CA PRO A 325 -13.81 -40.11 10.28
C PRO A 325 -14.89 -40.64 11.22
N ALA A 326 -14.55 -41.65 12.03
CA ALA A 326 -15.40 -42.06 13.15
C ALA A 326 -15.65 -40.86 14.09
N GLY A 327 -16.85 -40.75 14.64
CA GLY A 327 -17.19 -39.65 15.54
C GLY A 327 -18.68 -39.40 15.70
N SER A 328 -18.97 -38.44 16.57
CA SER A 328 -20.34 -38.03 16.90
C SER A 328 -20.76 -36.77 16.14
N PHE A 329 -22.00 -36.73 15.67
CA PHE A 329 -22.65 -35.52 15.16
C PHE A 329 -24.09 -35.43 15.66
N ILE A 330 -24.72 -34.27 15.50
CA ILE A 330 -26.15 -34.10 15.77
C ILE A 330 -26.91 -34.35 14.47
N MET A 331 -27.75 -35.38 14.47
CA MET A 331 -28.63 -35.72 13.35
C MET A 331 -30.01 -35.09 13.56
N GLY A 332 -30.57 -34.49 12.51
CA GLY A 332 -31.88 -33.84 12.53
C GLY A 332 -31.89 -32.38 13.00
N SER A 333 -33.09 -31.80 13.05
CA SER A 333 -33.34 -30.39 13.35
C SER A 333 -34.75 -30.16 13.90
N ASP A 334 -34.90 -29.20 14.81
CA ASP A 334 -36.21 -28.70 15.28
C ASP A 334 -36.76 -27.57 14.40
N GLN A 335 -36.01 -27.12 13.38
CA GLN A 335 -36.40 -26.02 12.49
C GLN A 335 -36.98 -26.50 11.14
N GLY A 336 -36.90 -27.79 10.85
CA GLY A 336 -37.36 -28.41 9.61
C GLY A 336 -38.77 -29.02 9.72
N ALA A 337 -39.05 -29.99 8.85
CA ALA A 337 -40.28 -30.76 8.89
C ALA A 337 -40.37 -31.61 10.19
N PRO A 338 -41.58 -31.98 10.65
CA PRO A 338 -41.75 -32.72 11.90
C PRO A 338 -41.00 -34.05 12.00
N ASP A 339 -40.72 -34.69 10.86
CA ASP A 339 -39.97 -35.95 10.78
C ASP A 339 -38.44 -35.76 10.77
N GLU A 340 -37.95 -34.52 10.77
CA GLU A 340 -36.54 -34.16 11.00
C GLU A 340 -36.21 -34.01 12.49
N ALA A 341 -37.23 -34.01 13.36
CA ALA A 341 -37.11 -33.84 14.80
C ALA A 341 -37.28 -35.17 15.57
N PRO A 342 -36.72 -35.28 16.78
CA PRO A 342 -35.84 -34.32 17.43
C PRO A 342 -34.39 -34.42 16.91
N PRO A 343 -33.60 -33.33 16.99
CA PRO A 343 -32.16 -33.41 16.86
C PRO A 343 -31.60 -34.34 17.95
N HIS A 344 -30.78 -35.31 17.57
CA HIS A 344 -30.25 -36.32 18.48
C HIS A 344 -28.80 -36.67 18.14
N ALA A 345 -28.03 -37.07 19.15
CA ALA A 345 -26.63 -37.44 18.96
C ALA A 345 -26.52 -38.83 18.32
N VAL A 346 -25.75 -38.91 17.24
CA VAL A 346 -25.40 -40.16 16.55
C VAL A 346 -23.90 -40.29 16.49
N GLU A 347 -23.38 -41.48 16.80
CA GLU A 347 -22.00 -41.88 16.69
C GLU A 347 -21.85 -42.86 15.53
N LEU A 348 -21.04 -42.48 14.54
CA LEU A 348 -20.75 -43.30 13.37
C LEU A 348 -19.31 -43.82 13.44
N ASP A 349 -19.13 -45.07 13.02
CA ASP A 349 -17.81 -45.62 12.74
C ASP A 349 -17.18 -44.93 11.52
N LEU A 350 -15.90 -45.19 11.29
CA LEU A 350 -15.21 -44.79 10.07
C LEU A 350 -15.87 -45.46 8.85
N TYR A 351 -16.16 -44.67 7.82
CA TYR A 351 -16.66 -45.18 6.55
C TYR A 351 -16.15 -44.33 5.37
N TRP A 352 -16.41 -44.80 4.15
CA TRP A 352 -16.14 -44.09 2.91
C TRP A 352 -17.43 -43.88 2.16
N ILE A 353 -17.57 -42.76 1.46
CA ILE A 353 -18.74 -42.45 0.64
C ILE A 353 -18.30 -41.82 -0.68
N ASP A 354 -18.97 -42.14 -1.78
CA ASP A 354 -18.61 -41.63 -3.10
C ASP A 354 -18.62 -40.08 -3.09
N LYS A 355 -17.58 -39.48 -3.68
CA LYS A 355 -17.43 -38.02 -3.79
C LYS A 355 -18.55 -37.39 -4.61
N PHE A 356 -18.91 -38.08 -5.69
CA PHE A 356 -19.94 -37.68 -6.64
C PHE A 356 -21.12 -38.64 -6.61
N GLU A 357 -22.28 -38.18 -7.09
CA GLU A 357 -23.36 -39.06 -7.51
C GLU A 357 -22.84 -40.07 -8.55
N THR A 358 -23.41 -41.28 -8.59
CA THR A 358 -23.03 -42.26 -9.62
C THR A 358 -23.40 -41.73 -11.01
N THR A 359 -22.47 -41.76 -11.96
CA THR A 359 -22.73 -41.24 -13.30
C THR A 359 -23.47 -42.23 -14.19
N ALA A 360 -24.10 -41.74 -15.26
CA ALA A 360 -24.75 -42.57 -16.26
C ALA A 360 -23.78 -43.57 -16.91
N ALA A 361 -22.53 -43.15 -17.20
CA ALA A 361 -21.50 -44.02 -17.74
C ALA A 361 -21.14 -45.17 -16.78
N GLN A 362 -20.99 -44.86 -15.50
CA GLN A 362 -20.67 -45.87 -14.49
C GLN A 362 -21.78 -46.91 -14.36
N TYR A 363 -23.05 -46.48 -14.31
CA TYR A 363 -24.17 -47.39 -14.27
C TYR A 363 -24.30 -48.21 -15.57
N GLN A 364 -24.06 -47.60 -16.73
CA GLN A 364 -24.06 -48.29 -18.02
C GLN A 364 -23.01 -49.41 -18.07
N ALA A 365 -21.86 -49.25 -17.42
CA ALA A 365 -20.86 -50.33 -17.29
C ALA A 365 -21.42 -51.53 -16.51
N CYS A 366 -22.24 -51.31 -15.47
CA CYS A 366 -22.91 -52.40 -14.74
C CYS A 366 -23.94 -53.14 -15.60
N VAL A 367 -24.68 -52.40 -16.44
CA VAL A 367 -25.64 -52.97 -17.39
C VAL A 367 -24.91 -53.78 -18.46
N ALA A 368 -23.82 -53.26 -19.01
CA ALA A 368 -22.98 -53.96 -19.98
C ALA A 368 -22.33 -55.23 -19.41
N ALA A 369 -22.03 -55.25 -18.10
CA ALA A 369 -21.57 -56.43 -17.38
C ALA A 369 -22.68 -57.48 -17.15
N GLY A 370 -23.93 -57.18 -17.47
CA GLY A 370 -25.08 -58.06 -17.28
C GLY A 370 -25.53 -58.20 -15.82
N VAL A 371 -25.08 -57.30 -14.94
CA VAL A 371 -25.40 -57.33 -13.50
C VAL A 371 -26.56 -56.41 -13.17
N CYS A 372 -26.54 -55.17 -13.66
CA CYS A 372 -27.64 -54.22 -13.48
C CYS A 372 -28.67 -54.34 -14.61
N SER A 373 -29.95 -54.13 -14.29
CA SER A 373 -30.98 -53.91 -15.29
C SER A 373 -30.96 -52.47 -15.81
N ALA A 374 -31.46 -52.26 -17.03
CA ALA A 374 -31.54 -50.93 -17.62
C ALA A 374 -32.42 -49.98 -16.77
N ALA A 375 -31.92 -48.75 -16.56
CA ALA A 375 -32.69 -47.69 -15.91
C ALA A 375 -33.77 -47.13 -16.85
N GLY A 376 -34.68 -46.31 -16.31
CA GLY A 376 -35.76 -45.71 -17.09
C GLY A 376 -35.26 -44.76 -18.19
N LEU A 377 -36.03 -44.68 -19.28
CA LEU A 377 -35.74 -43.84 -20.46
C LEU A 377 -36.78 -42.72 -20.67
N SER A 378 -37.54 -42.37 -19.63
CA SER A 378 -38.53 -41.30 -19.71
C SER A 378 -37.86 -39.91 -19.81
N ALA A 379 -38.66 -38.88 -20.09
CA ALA A 379 -38.14 -37.52 -20.22
C ALA A 379 -37.38 -37.09 -18.95
N GLY A 380 -36.16 -36.58 -19.12
CA GLY A 380 -35.27 -36.19 -18.02
C GLY A 380 -34.38 -37.32 -17.47
N CYS A 381 -34.54 -38.56 -17.94
CA CYS A 381 -33.61 -39.64 -17.59
C CYS A 381 -32.30 -39.54 -18.37
N ASN A 382 -31.20 -39.96 -17.75
CA ASN A 382 -29.84 -39.86 -18.28
C ASN A 382 -29.30 -41.17 -18.87
N ALA A 383 -29.98 -42.30 -18.65
CA ALA A 383 -29.57 -43.58 -19.21
C ALA A 383 -29.57 -43.59 -20.76
N GLU A 384 -28.56 -44.24 -21.35
CA GLU A 384 -28.40 -44.40 -22.80
C GLU A 384 -28.29 -43.09 -23.60
N ARG A 385 -27.84 -42.01 -22.95
CA ARG A 385 -27.58 -40.73 -23.59
C ARG A 385 -26.09 -40.43 -23.68
N ASP A 386 -25.58 -40.30 -24.90
CA ASP A 386 -24.17 -39.99 -25.16
C ASP A 386 -23.78 -38.60 -24.65
N ASP A 387 -24.73 -37.66 -24.64
CA ASP A 387 -24.52 -36.27 -24.19
C ASP A 387 -24.60 -36.11 -22.67
N ARG A 388 -24.74 -37.19 -21.90
CA ARG A 388 -24.99 -37.16 -20.44
C ARG A 388 -24.25 -38.23 -19.64
N GLN A 389 -23.15 -38.73 -20.17
CA GLN A 389 -22.38 -39.81 -19.56
C GLN A 389 -21.78 -39.45 -18.19
N ASP A 390 -21.54 -38.16 -17.96
CA ASP A 390 -21.01 -37.50 -16.76
C ASP A 390 -22.10 -36.92 -15.84
N HIS A 391 -23.37 -37.00 -16.22
CA HIS A 391 -24.51 -36.63 -15.38
C HIS A 391 -24.85 -37.77 -14.40
N PRO A 392 -25.52 -37.48 -13.27
CA PRO A 392 -25.96 -38.53 -12.35
C PRO A 392 -26.93 -39.47 -13.05
N ILE A 393 -26.75 -40.78 -12.85
CA ILE A 393 -27.78 -41.73 -13.24
C ILE A 393 -29.03 -41.48 -12.38
N ASN A 394 -30.19 -41.47 -13.03
CA ASN A 394 -31.50 -41.25 -12.42
C ASN A 394 -32.52 -42.22 -13.03
N CYS A 395 -33.78 -42.13 -12.60
CA CYS A 395 -34.85 -43.03 -13.06
C CYS A 395 -34.58 -44.51 -12.75
N LEU A 396 -34.03 -44.78 -11.56
CA LEU A 396 -33.76 -46.13 -11.09
C LEU A 396 -34.48 -46.42 -9.78
N THR A 397 -34.89 -47.68 -9.61
CA THR A 397 -35.53 -48.16 -8.38
C THR A 397 -34.51 -48.35 -7.26
N PHE A 398 -34.98 -48.47 -6.02
CA PHE A 398 -34.13 -48.79 -4.87
C PHE A 398 -33.33 -50.09 -5.09
N ASP A 399 -33.96 -51.11 -5.67
CA ASP A 399 -33.30 -52.40 -5.93
C ASP A 399 -32.20 -52.28 -7.00
N GLN A 400 -32.43 -51.44 -8.03
CA GLN A 400 -31.41 -51.12 -9.03
C GLN A 400 -30.23 -50.38 -8.40
N ALA A 401 -30.51 -49.39 -7.54
CA ALA A 401 -29.49 -48.63 -6.82
C ALA A 401 -28.61 -49.55 -5.97
N THR A 402 -29.28 -50.42 -5.20
CA THR A 402 -28.63 -51.39 -4.31
C THR A 402 -27.79 -52.38 -5.11
N THR A 403 -28.32 -52.91 -6.22
CA THR A 403 -27.61 -53.86 -7.10
C THR A 403 -26.33 -53.23 -7.65
N TYR A 404 -26.38 -51.98 -8.08
CA TYR A 404 -25.21 -51.26 -8.58
C TYR A 404 -24.14 -51.10 -7.49
N CYS A 405 -24.50 -50.61 -6.30
CA CYS A 405 -23.53 -50.46 -5.22
C CYS A 405 -22.91 -51.80 -4.81
N LEU A 406 -23.70 -52.88 -4.76
CA LEU A 406 -23.18 -54.22 -4.47
C LEU A 406 -22.21 -54.72 -5.56
N TRP A 407 -22.49 -54.43 -6.83
CA TRP A 407 -21.59 -54.78 -7.94
C TRP A 407 -20.22 -54.09 -7.82
N GLN A 408 -20.21 -52.86 -7.32
CA GLN A 408 -18.99 -52.11 -7.01
C GLN A 408 -18.29 -52.57 -5.71
N GLY A 409 -18.83 -53.59 -5.02
CA GLY A 409 -18.31 -54.03 -3.72
C GLY A 409 -18.61 -53.05 -2.57
N LYS A 410 -19.58 -52.14 -2.79
CA LYS A 410 -20.04 -51.08 -1.88
C LYS A 410 -21.46 -51.41 -1.38
N ARG A 411 -22.14 -50.43 -0.80
CA ARG A 411 -23.56 -50.45 -0.40
C ARG A 411 -24.15 -49.05 -0.56
N LEU A 412 -25.46 -48.90 -0.37
CA LEU A 412 -26.03 -47.56 -0.14
C LEU A 412 -25.57 -47.03 1.24
N PRO A 413 -25.38 -45.71 1.40
CA PRO A 413 -25.16 -45.10 2.72
C PRO A 413 -26.39 -45.31 3.61
N THR A 414 -26.19 -45.35 4.93
CA THR A 414 -27.33 -45.15 5.84
C THR A 414 -27.78 -43.69 5.77
N GLU A 415 -29.01 -43.41 6.22
CA GLU A 415 -29.53 -42.04 6.33
C GLU A 415 -28.61 -41.17 7.20
N ALA A 416 -28.10 -41.72 8.30
CA ALA A 416 -27.20 -41.02 9.21
C ALA A 416 -25.82 -40.77 8.60
N GLU A 417 -25.27 -41.73 7.87
CA GLU A 417 -24.02 -41.53 7.11
C GLU A 417 -24.19 -40.44 6.06
N TRP A 418 -25.27 -40.47 5.30
CA TRP A 418 -25.55 -39.45 4.31
C TRP A 418 -25.62 -38.05 4.94
N GLU A 419 -26.39 -37.90 6.04
CA GLU A 419 -26.53 -36.60 6.70
C GLU A 419 -25.20 -36.11 7.23
N ARG A 420 -24.40 -36.96 7.89
CA ARG A 420 -23.08 -36.55 8.39
C ARG A 420 -22.16 -36.12 7.23
N ALA A 421 -22.13 -36.88 6.13
CA ALA A 421 -21.32 -36.54 4.97
C ALA A 421 -21.74 -35.20 4.35
N ALA A 422 -23.03 -34.86 4.35
CA ALA A 422 -23.51 -33.57 3.88
C ALA A 422 -23.21 -32.44 4.87
N ARG A 423 -23.45 -32.69 6.15
CA ARG A 423 -23.57 -31.69 7.22
C ARG A 423 -22.25 -31.37 7.91
N GLY A 424 -21.27 -32.26 7.91
CA GLY A 424 -20.12 -32.05 8.78
C GLY A 424 -20.47 -32.18 10.26
N ASP A 425 -19.48 -31.89 11.11
CA ASP A 425 -19.60 -32.01 12.56
C ASP A 425 -20.00 -30.66 13.22
N ASP A 426 -20.09 -29.58 12.44
CA ASP A 426 -20.42 -28.21 12.91
C ASP A 426 -21.91 -27.87 12.85
N GLY A 427 -22.74 -28.78 12.35
CA GLY A 427 -24.20 -28.67 12.40
C GLY A 427 -24.83 -27.73 11.37
N ARG A 428 -24.07 -27.33 10.33
CA ARG A 428 -24.50 -26.40 9.26
C ARG A 428 -25.85 -26.73 8.61
N THR A 429 -26.49 -25.69 8.07
CA THR A 429 -27.79 -25.77 7.41
C THR A 429 -27.69 -26.39 6.01
N TYR A 430 -26.74 -25.93 5.18
CA TYR A 430 -26.52 -26.42 3.81
C TYR A 430 -25.17 -27.12 3.71
N PRO A 431 -24.94 -28.01 2.71
CA PRO A 431 -23.67 -28.72 2.61
C PRO A 431 -22.43 -27.81 2.63
N TRP A 432 -22.50 -26.69 1.90
CA TRP A 432 -21.42 -25.70 1.79
C TRP A 432 -21.35 -24.72 2.99
N GLY A 433 -22.32 -24.70 3.90
CA GLY A 433 -22.35 -23.80 5.06
C GLY A 433 -23.68 -23.05 5.20
N GLU A 434 -23.62 -21.79 5.65
CA GLU A 434 -24.79 -20.95 5.91
C GLU A 434 -25.11 -19.96 4.77
N ASP A 435 -24.27 -19.89 3.74
CA ASP A 435 -24.52 -19.05 2.57
C ASP A 435 -25.82 -19.47 1.88
N PHE A 436 -26.61 -18.47 1.51
CA PHE A 436 -27.93 -18.70 0.93
C PHE A 436 -27.83 -19.47 -0.40
N PRO A 437 -28.71 -20.46 -0.66
CA PRO A 437 -28.68 -21.25 -1.88
C PRO A 437 -28.70 -20.37 -3.15
N SER A 438 -27.77 -20.64 -4.07
CA SER A 438 -27.59 -19.88 -5.31
C SER A 438 -27.21 -20.80 -6.46
N THR A 439 -27.41 -20.35 -7.70
CA THR A 439 -27.08 -21.15 -8.89
C THR A 439 -25.58 -21.39 -9.10
N GLN A 440 -24.70 -20.80 -8.28
CA GLN A 440 -23.26 -21.11 -8.25
C GLN A 440 -22.94 -22.29 -7.31
N LEU A 441 -23.85 -22.61 -6.39
CA LEU A 441 -23.67 -23.60 -5.34
C LEU A 441 -24.38 -24.93 -5.67
N LEU A 442 -25.49 -24.90 -6.41
CA LEU A 442 -26.22 -26.11 -6.76
C LEU A 442 -27.15 -25.97 -7.98
N ASN A 443 -27.59 -27.10 -8.51
CA ASN A 443 -28.68 -27.23 -9.47
C ASN A 443 -30.01 -27.51 -8.75
N TYR A 444 -30.95 -26.57 -8.83
CA TYR A 444 -32.24 -26.64 -8.14
C TYR A 444 -33.29 -25.77 -8.83
N ASN A 445 -34.56 -26.02 -8.52
CA ASN A 445 -35.69 -25.17 -8.93
C ASN A 445 -35.74 -24.86 -10.44
N ASP A 446 -35.41 -25.86 -11.26
CA ASP A 446 -35.44 -25.83 -12.72
C ASP A 446 -34.53 -24.78 -13.37
N ASN A 447 -33.50 -24.32 -12.65
CA ASN A 447 -32.58 -23.29 -13.15
C ASN A 447 -31.88 -23.70 -14.46
N VAL A 448 -31.59 -24.99 -14.65
CA VAL A 448 -31.01 -25.56 -15.88
C VAL A 448 -32.05 -26.29 -16.75
N GLY A 449 -33.20 -26.67 -16.18
CA GLY A 449 -34.21 -27.48 -16.86
C GLY A 449 -33.93 -28.99 -16.84
N THR A 450 -32.78 -29.42 -16.29
CA THR A 450 -32.35 -30.82 -16.21
C THR A 450 -31.19 -30.97 -15.22
N THR A 451 -30.71 -32.20 -14.99
CA THR A 451 -29.46 -32.46 -14.24
C THR A 451 -28.25 -31.82 -14.90
N THR A 452 -27.17 -31.60 -14.16
CA THR A 452 -25.84 -31.18 -14.66
C THR A 452 -24.80 -32.29 -14.44
N PRO A 453 -23.61 -32.21 -15.07
CA PRO A 453 -22.47 -33.06 -14.73
C PRO A 453 -22.17 -33.03 -13.23
N VAL A 454 -21.74 -34.16 -12.68
CA VAL A 454 -21.62 -34.35 -11.21
C VAL A 454 -20.58 -33.46 -10.53
N ASP A 455 -19.64 -32.89 -11.28
CA ASP A 455 -18.55 -32.02 -10.81
C ASP A 455 -18.81 -30.50 -11.00
N THR A 456 -20.01 -30.13 -11.48
CA THR A 456 -20.34 -28.75 -11.88
C THR A 456 -20.23 -27.71 -10.76
N TYR A 457 -20.47 -28.08 -9.49
CA TYR A 457 -20.60 -27.14 -8.37
C TYR A 457 -19.55 -27.34 -7.26
N PRO A 458 -18.28 -26.98 -7.50
CA PRO A 458 -17.22 -27.12 -6.49
C PRO A 458 -17.45 -26.24 -5.25
N LEU A 459 -17.99 -25.04 -5.43
CA LEU A 459 -18.33 -24.15 -4.30
C LEU A 459 -19.48 -24.67 -3.45
N GLY A 460 -20.28 -25.61 -3.99
CA GLY A 460 -21.38 -26.28 -3.31
C GLY A 460 -20.99 -27.58 -2.59
N ALA A 461 -19.70 -27.91 -2.54
CA ALA A 461 -19.25 -29.11 -1.87
C ALA A 461 -19.58 -29.08 -0.36
N SER A 462 -19.87 -30.25 0.19
CA SER A 462 -20.08 -30.44 1.63
C SER A 462 -18.83 -30.11 2.46
N PHE A 463 -18.97 -30.07 3.79
CA PHE A 463 -17.83 -30.00 4.72
C PHE A 463 -16.72 -30.99 4.35
N TYR A 464 -17.12 -32.20 3.96
CA TYR A 464 -16.24 -33.31 3.66
C TYR A 464 -15.72 -33.31 2.20
N GLY A 465 -16.12 -32.34 1.37
CA GLY A 465 -15.72 -32.25 -0.03
C GLY A 465 -16.55 -33.09 -1.01
N LEU A 466 -17.71 -33.61 -0.59
CA LEU A 466 -18.67 -34.29 -1.48
C LEU A 466 -19.50 -33.29 -2.27
N TYR A 467 -19.71 -33.56 -3.55
CA TYR A 467 -20.46 -32.71 -4.49
C TYR A 467 -21.91 -33.18 -4.58
N GLY A 468 -22.81 -32.30 -5.00
CA GLY A 468 -24.20 -32.66 -5.30
C GLY A 468 -25.08 -32.96 -4.08
N MET A 469 -24.58 -32.83 -2.84
CA MET A 469 -25.35 -33.18 -1.64
C MET A 469 -26.62 -32.34 -1.44
N GLY A 470 -26.69 -31.13 -2.02
CA GLY A 470 -27.81 -30.20 -1.83
C GLY A 470 -28.81 -30.13 -2.99
N GLY A 471 -28.54 -30.76 -4.14
CA GLY A 471 -29.33 -30.58 -5.37
C GLY A 471 -28.93 -31.57 -6.46
N ASN A 472 -29.21 -31.27 -7.73
CA ASN A 472 -29.06 -32.20 -8.85
C ASN A 472 -30.04 -33.38 -8.75
N VAL A 473 -29.76 -34.48 -8.06
CA VAL A 473 -30.77 -35.53 -7.79
C VAL A 473 -30.86 -35.87 -6.30
N GLN A 474 -32.05 -36.28 -5.87
CA GLN A 474 -32.22 -36.91 -4.57
C GLN A 474 -31.58 -38.29 -4.60
N GLU A 475 -31.09 -38.76 -3.47
CA GLU A 475 -30.29 -39.97 -3.41
C GLU A 475 -30.92 -41.03 -2.53
N TRP A 476 -31.02 -42.24 -3.05
CA TRP A 476 -31.43 -43.41 -2.26
C TRP A 476 -30.48 -43.66 -1.09
N THR A 477 -31.03 -43.92 0.09
CA THR A 477 -30.29 -44.44 1.25
C THR A 477 -30.78 -45.85 1.62
N GLY A 478 -30.01 -46.59 2.41
CA GLY A 478 -30.32 -47.98 2.78
C GLY A 478 -31.55 -48.15 3.70
N ASP A 479 -31.99 -47.07 4.33
CA ASP A 479 -32.91 -47.09 5.46
C ASP A 479 -34.37 -47.23 5.01
N PHE A 480 -35.16 -47.94 5.79
CA PHE A 480 -36.62 -47.79 5.72
C PHE A 480 -37.01 -46.43 6.31
N TYR A 481 -38.02 -45.79 5.73
CA TYR A 481 -38.53 -44.53 6.27
C TYR A 481 -39.57 -44.79 7.36
N ALA A 482 -39.41 -44.10 8.50
CA ALA A 482 -40.46 -43.88 9.49
C ALA A 482 -40.35 -42.46 10.05
N ALA A 483 -41.48 -41.77 10.14
CA ALA A 483 -41.55 -40.37 10.54
C ALA A 483 -41.15 -40.14 12.00
N ASP A 484 -41.34 -41.13 12.88
CA ASP A 484 -41.04 -41.07 14.31
C ASP A 484 -39.69 -41.73 14.68
N TYR A 485 -38.90 -42.15 13.68
CA TYR A 485 -37.67 -42.91 13.93
C TYR A 485 -36.65 -42.13 14.77
N TYR A 486 -36.49 -40.83 14.54
CA TYR A 486 -35.48 -40.00 15.24
C TYR A 486 -35.70 -39.99 16.76
N ALA A 487 -36.96 -40.08 17.23
CA ALA A 487 -37.26 -40.14 18.67
C ALA A 487 -36.84 -41.48 19.32
N GLN A 488 -36.56 -42.50 18.52
CA GLN A 488 -36.25 -43.87 18.96
C GLN A 488 -34.90 -44.38 18.40
N SER A 489 -34.18 -43.52 17.67
CA SER A 489 -32.95 -43.86 16.97
C SER A 489 -31.87 -44.29 17.95
N PRO A 490 -31.17 -45.43 17.72
CA PRO A 490 -30.01 -45.80 18.52
C PRO A 490 -28.86 -44.84 18.26
N ALA A 491 -28.06 -44.56 19.29
CA ALA A 491 -26.93 -43.63 19.16
C ALA A 491 -25.83 -44.17 18.22
N GLN A 492 -25.54 -45.47 18.25
CA GLN A 492 -24.42 -46.05 17.48
C GLN A 492 -24.91 -46.59 16.13
N ASN A 493 -24.35 -46.07 15.03
CA ASN A 493 -24.56 -46.56 13.65
C ASN A 493 -26.04 -46.92 13.32
N PRO A 494 -27.00 -45.98 13.45
CA PRO A 494 -28.40 -46.25 13.14
C PRO A 494 -28.58 -46.66 11.66
N GLN A 495 -29.53 -47.58 11.42
CA GLN A 495 -29.82 -48.17 10.11
C GLN A 495 -31.30 -48.05 9.71
N GLY A 496 -32.03 -47.14 10.37
CA GLY A 496 -33.46 -47.01 10.22
C GLY A 496 -34.24 -48.11 10.98
N PRO A 497 -35.56 -48.16 10.83
CA PRO A 497 -36.40 -49.25 11.32
C PRO A 497 -36.09 -50.58 10.61
N ASP A 498 -36.28 -51.70 11.31
CA ASP A 498 -36.03 -53.05 10.77
C ASP A 498 -36.92 -53.41 9.56
N SER A 499 -38.05 -52.73 9.39
CA SER A 499 -38.99 -52.96 8.28
C SER A 499 -39.80 -51.71 7.95
N GLY A 500 -40.28 -51.62 6.70
CA GLY A 500 -41.12 -50.53 6.24
C GLY A 500 -41.62 -50.74 4.82
N THR A 501 -42.49 -49.84 4.36
CA THR A 501 -43.02 -49.83 2.98
C THR A 501 -42.38 -48.75 2.11
N LEU A 502 -41.68 -47.80 2.73
CA LEU A 502 -41.03 -46.67 2.10
C LEU A 502 -39.53 -46.69 2.44
N ARG A 503 -38.73 -46.14 1.54
CA ARG A 503 -37.29 -45.95 1.69
C ARG A 503 -36.97 -44.47 1.79
N VAL A 504 -35.93 -44.14 2.54
CA VAL A 504 -35.47 -42.78 2.70
C VAL A 504 -34.70 -42.35 1.45
N GLY A 505 -35.04 -41.18 0.92
CA GLY A 505 -34.23 -40.39 0.01
C GLY A 505 -33.73 -39.12 0.68
N ARG A 506 -32.54 -38.67 0.29
CA ARG A 506 -31.88 -37.49 0.87
C ARG A 506 -31.44 -36.49 -0.20
N GLY A 507 -31.18 -35.26 0.24
CA GLY A 507 -30.86 -34.13 -0.63
C GLY A 507 -32.10 -33.57 -1.33
N ALA A 508 -31.88 -32.66 -2.27
CA ALA A 508 -32.93 -32.10 -3.11
C ALA A 508 -32.70 -32.50 -4.57
N SER A 509 -33.42 -31.87 -5.51
CA SER A 509 -33.22 -32.16 -6.93
C SER A 509 -33.30 -30.91 -7.80
N TRP A 510 -32.93 -31.06 -9.06
CA TRP A 510 -33.00 -30.03 -10.09
C TRP A 510 -34.42 -29.53 -10.38
N LYS A 511 -35.49 -30.23 -9.96
CA LYS A 511 -36.88 -29.93 -10.35
C LYS A 511 -37.40 -28.58 -9.85
N LEU A 512 -38.34 -28.00 -10.62
CA LEU A 512 -39.10 -26.80 -10.26
C LEU A 512 -39.91 -27.01 -8.97
N GLY A 513 -40.02 -25.97 -8.15
CA GLY A 513 -40.93 -25.94 -7.01
C GLY A 513 -40.38 -26.64 -5.76
N VAL A 514 -39.07 -26.80 -5.68
CA VAL A 514 -38.32 -27.17 -4.47
C VAL A 514 -38.17 -25.90 -3.63
N PRO A 515 -38.93 -25.71 -2.53
CA PRO A 515 -38.78 -24.53 -1.69
C PRO A 515 -37.44 -24.54 -0.94
N LEU A 516 -37.00 -23.38 -0.45
CA LEU A 516 -35.65 -23.23 0.11
C LEU A 516 -35.42 -24.01 1.41
N ASP A 517 -36.50 -24.32 2.12
CA ASP A 517 -36.52 -25.12 3.35
C ASP A 517 -36.25 -26.62 3.12
N VAL A 518 -36.33 -27.10 1.88
CA VAL A 518 -36.00 -28.50 1.52
C VAL A 518 -34.60 -28.66 0.90
N LEU A 519 -33.78 -27.60 0.88
CA LEU A 519 -32.38 -27.67 0.42
C LEU A 519 -31.40 -27.96 1.56
N THR A 520 -31.90 -28.22 2.77
CA THR A 520 -31.11 -28.38 3.98
C THR A 520 -30.46 -29.77 4.06
N THR A 521 -29.41 -29.88 4.86
CA THR A 521 -28.72 -31.14 5.12
C THR A 521 -29.62 -32.16 5.85
N THR A 522 -30.68 -31.70 6.52
CA THR A 522 -31.56 -32.51 7.39
C THR A 522 -32.82 -33.02 6.71
N VAL A 523 -33.17 -32.51 5.52
CA VAL A 523 -34.41 -32.85 4.83
C VAL A 523 -34.51 -34.36 4.56
N ARG A 524 -35.72 -34.90 4.72
CA ARG A 524 -36.03 -36.31 4.53
C ARG A 524 -37.12 -36.45 3.48
N THR A 525 -36.89 -37.30 2.49
CA THR A 525 -37.94 -37.70 1.53
C THR A 525 -38.22 -39.18 1.68
N ALA A 526 -39.46 -39.60 1.42
CA ALA A 526 -39.88 -40.99 1.48
C ALA A 526 -40.44 -41.44 0.13
N PHE A 527 -39.91 -42.55 -0.40
CA PHE A 527 -40.34 -43.10 -1.68
C PHE A 527 -40.72 -44.57 -1.56
N VAL A 528 -41.66 -45.02 -2.39
CA VAL A 528 -41.90 -46.45 -2.59
C VAL A 528 -40.66 -47.05 -3.27
N PRO A 529 -40.15 -48.22 -2.85
CA PRO A 529 -38.91 -48.80 -3.40
C PRO A 529 -38.90 -48.98 -4.92
N GLY A 530 -40.07 -49.21 -5.53
CA GLY A 530 -40.24 -49.37 -6.98
C GLY A 530 -40.36 -48.06 -7.76
N THR A 531 -40.28 -46.89 -7.11
CA THR A 531 -40.28 -45.59 -7.78
C THR A 531 -39.01 -45.43 -8.62
N SER A 532 -39.16 -44.96 -9.86
CA SER A 532 -38.06 -44.68 -10.79
C SER A 532 -38.23 -43.27 -11.37
N ASP A 533 -38.11 -42.25 -10.53
CA ASP A 533 -38.34 -40.85 -10.89
C ASP A 533 -37.05 -40.18 -11.43
N ASN A 534 -37.19 -39.22 -12.35
CA ASN A 534 -36.07 -38.50 -12.97
C ASN A 534 -35.40 -37.47 -12.04
N SER A 535 -35.88 -37.31 -10.81
CA SER A 535 -35.22 -36.56 -9.74
C SER A 535 -34.52 -37.44 -8.72
N VAL A 536 -34.47 -38.77 -8.90
CA VAL A 536 -33.87 -39.70 -7.93
C VAL A 536 -32.76 -40.52 -8.58
N GLY A 537 -31.58 -40.48 -7.97
CA GLY A 537 -30.39 -41.23 -8.31
C GLY A 537 -29.78 -41.91 -7.09
N LEU A 538 -28.45 -42.00 -7.05
CA LEU A 538 -27.72 -42.65 -5.96
C LEU A 538 -26.27 -42.17 -5.82
N ARG A 539 -25.73 -42.41 -4.64
CA ARG A 539 -24.29 -42.58 -4.39
C ARG A 539 -24.06 -43.80 -3.51
N CYS A 540 -22.87 -44.38 -3.55
CA CYS A 540 -22.54 -45.55 -2.73
C CYS A 540 -21.63 -45.19 -1.54
N ALA A 541 -21.64 -46.04 -0.52
CA ALA A 541 -20.78 -46.00 0.65
C ALA A 541 -20.14 -47.36 0.93
N SER A 542 -19.09 -47.37 1.76
CA SER A 542 -18.32 -48.57 2.09
C SER A 542 -17.84 -48.51 3.54
N THR A 543 -17.84 -49.66 4.22
CA THR A 543 -17.20 -49.83 5.55
C THR A 543 -15.74 -50.25 5.46
N ARG A 544 -15.22 -50.42 4.23
CA ARG A 544 -13.84 -50.78 3.96
C ARG A 544 -13.20 -49.73 3.06
N PRO A 545 -11.88 -49.49 3.21
CA PRO A 545 -11.18 -48.61 2.30
C PRO A 545 -11.38 -49.12 0.86
N PRO A 546 -11.68 -48.22 -0.09
CA PRO A 546 -11.85 -48.61 -1.48
C PRO A 546 -10.56 -49.21 -2.01
N SER A 547 -10.68 -50.22 -2.88
CA SER A 547 -9.52 -50.85 -3.49
C SER A 547 -8.91 -49.91 -4.54
N PRO A 548 -7.57 -49.79 -4.62
CA PRO A 548 -6.89 -48.92 -5.59
C PRO A 548 -7.04 -49.38 -7.03
#